data_AF-A0A835HYS2-F1
#
_entry.id   AF-A0A835HYS2-F1
#
_cell.length_a   1.000
_cell.length_b   1.000
_cell.length_c   1.000
_cell.angle_alpha   90.00
_cell.angle_beta   90.00
_cell.angle_gamma   90.00
#
_symmetry.space_group_name_H-M   'P 1'
#
loop_
_entity.id
_entity.type
_entity.pdbx_description
1 polymer ?
#
loop_
_entity_poly.entity_id
_entity_poly.type
_entity_poly.pdbx_seq_one_letter_code
_entity_poly.pdbx_strand_id
1 'polypeptide(L)'
;MEEASSCDTGCNGGLMNSALEYTLKAGGLQREEDYPYTGKDGKCKFDKTKIAASVFNFSVISIDEEQIAANLVKNGPLAVGINAAYMHI
;
A
#
# COMPACT_ATOMS: atom_id res chain seq x y z
N MET A 1 10.83 13.89 9.07
CA MET A 1 9.83 14.08 7.99
C MET A 1 8.67 13.19 8.36
N GLU A 2 7.79 13.73 9.20
CA GLU A 2 6.57 13.06 9.65
C GLU A 2 5.46 13.66 8.80
N GLU A 3 5.04 12.95 7.76
CA GLU A 3 3.97 13.39 6.89
C GLU A 3 2.65 13.21 7.64
N ALA A 4 2.04 14.34 8.02
CA ALA A 4 0.80 14.41 8.76
C ALA A 4 -0.31 13.62 8.07
N SER A 5 -0.77 12.52 8.70
CA SER A 5 -2.09 11.89 8.51
C SER A 5 -2.71 12.02 7.10
N SER A 6 -1.97 11.71 6.05
CA SER A 6 -2.41 11.91 4.67
C SER A 6 -3.24 10.70 4.25
N CYS A 7 -4.56 10.82 4.32
CA CYS A 7 -5.43 9.87 3.63
C CYS A 7 -5.28 10.06 2.13
N ASP A 8 -5.16 8.94 1.40
CA ASP A 8 -5.13 8.94 -0.06
C ASP A 8 -6.43 9.49 -0.67
N THR A 9 -6.39 9.90 -1.93
CA THR A 9 -7.51 10.55 -2.64
C THR A 9 -8.25 9.58 -3.58
N GLY A 10 -8.26 8.30 -3.22
CA GLY A 10 -8.94 7.25 -3.99
C GLY A 10 -8.44 7.17 -5.43
N CYS A 11 -9.35 7.26 -6.39
CA CYS A 11 -9.04 7.22 -7.83
C CYS A 11 -8.14 8.37 -8.31
N ASN A 12 -7.95 9.43 -7.52
CA ASN A 12 -7.08 10.56 -7.87
C ASN A 12 -5.63 10.38 -7.37
N GLY A 13 -5.31 9.22 -6.81
CA GLY A 13 -3.95 8.85 -6.42
C GLY A 13 -3.74 8.76 -4.90
N GLY A 14 -2.54 8.29 -4.55
CA GLY A 14 -2.15 8.01 -3.17
C GLY A 14 -0.73 7.48 -3.08
N LEU A 15 -0.26 7.26 -1.85
CA LEU A 15 1.06 6.73 -1.52
C LEU A 15 0.96 5.38 -0.80
N MET A 16 1.85 4.45 -1.14
CA MET A 16 1.86 3.11 -0.55
C MET A 16 2.07 3.14 0.98
N ASN A 17 2.83 4.13 1.48
CA ASN A 17 3.04 4.33 2.91
C ASN A 17 1.73 4.65 3.64
N SER A 18 0.89 5.51 3.06
CA SER A 18 -0.43 5.85 3.61
C SER A 18 -1.36 4.64 3.67
N ALA A 19 -1.35 3.80 2.62
CA ALA A 19 -2.12 2.56 2.59
C ALA A 19 -1.65 1.53 3.63
N LEU A 20 -0.34 1.38 3.82
CA LEU A 20 0.23 0.50 4.87
C LEU A 20 -0.11 1.02 6.27
N GLU A 21 -0.05 2.34 6.49
CA GLU A 21 -0.43 2.95 7.75
C GLU A 21 -1.93 2.77 8.04
N TYR A 22 -2.80 2.97 7.03
CA TYR A 22 -4.23 2.64 7.15
C TYR A 22 -4.43 1.18 7.53
N THR A 23 -3.75 0.26 6.86
CA THR A 23 -3.88 -1.19 7.12
C THR A 23 -3.52 -1.54 8.56
N LEU A 24 -2.42 -0.95 9.07
CA LEU A 24 -2.00 -1.11 10.45
C LEU A 24 -3.05 -0.56 11.44
N LYS A 25 -3.61 0.63 11.19
CA LYS A 25 -4.63 1.25 12.05
C LYS A 25 -6.00 0.56 11.97
N ALA A 26 -6.39 0.08 10.79
CA ALA A 26 -7.66 -0.60 10.55
C ALA A 26 -7.68 -2.03 11.12
N GLY A 27 -6.49 -2.61 11.33
CA GLY A 27 -6.29 -3.97 11.84
C GLY A 27 -6.10 -5.01 10.74
N GLY A 28 -6.22 -4.62 9.46
CA GLY A 28 -5.96 -5.50 8.32
C GLY A 28 -6.78 -5.18 7.07
N LEU A 29 -6.71 -6.10 6.11
CA LEU A 29 -7.37 -6.06 4.80
C LEU A 29 -8.29 -7.27 4.62
N GLN A 30 -9.33 -7.08 3.82
CA GLN A 30 -10.24 -8.14 3.38
C GLN A 30 -9.74 -8.80 2.09
N ARG A 31 -10.27 -9.97 1.76
CA ARG A 31 -10.03 -10.61 0.46
C ARG A 31 -10.76 -9.86 -0.65
N GLU A 32 -10.25 -9.98 -1.88
CA GLU A 32 -10.88 -9.43 -3.08
C GLU A 32 -12.31 -9.94 -3.28
N GLU A 33 -12.58 -11.22 -2.97
CA GLU A 33 -13.93 -11.80 -3.04
C GLU A 33 -14.92 -11.16 -2.05
N ASP A 34 -14.43 -10.67 -0.91
CA ASP A 34 -15.23 -10.04 0.14
C ASP A 34 -15.37 -8.52 -0.06
N TYR A 35 -14.41 -7.89 -0.74
CA TYR A 35 -14.42 -6.47 -1.10
C TYR A 35 -13.91 -6.28 -2.54
N PRO A 36 -14.75 -6.54 -3.56
CA PRO A 36 -14.33 -6.48 -4.95
C PRO A 36 -13.98 -5.06 -5.43
N TYR A 37 -12.94 -4.96 -6.26
CA TYR A 37 -12.55 -3.73 -6.93
C TYR A 37 -13.60 -3.29 -7.95
N THR A 38 -13.93 -2.00 -7.94
CA THR A 38 -14.98 -1.43 -8.82
C THR A 38 -14.47 -0.37 -9.79
N GLY A 39 -13.18 -0.01 -9.73
CA GLY A 39 -12.58 0.98 -10.64
C GLY A 39 -13.06 2.41 -10.46
N LYS A 40 -13.72 2.75 -9.35
CA LYS A 40 -14.24 4.10 -9.08
C LYS A 40 -14.31 4.40 -7.59
N ASP A 41 -14.33 5.68 -7.24
CA ASP A 41 -14.55 6.13 -5.88
C ASP A 41 -15.92 5.67 -5.36
N GLY A 42 -15.96 5.31 -4.08
CA GLY A 42 -17.14 4.81 -3.42
C GLY A 42 -17.08 5.00 -1.92
N LYS A 43 -18.15 4.62 -1.23
CA LYS A 43 -18.17 4.61 0.23
C LYS A 43 -17.38 3.41 0.74
N CYS A 44 -16.64 3.61 1.83
CA CYS A 44 -15.96 2.52 2.54
C CYS A 44 -16.99 1.51 3.05
N LYS A 45 -16.77 0.23 2.73
CA LYS A 45 -17.60 -0.91 3.17
C LYS A 45 -16.78 -1.92 4.00
N PHE A 46 -15.71 -1.44 4.63
CA PHE A 46 -14.79 -2.29 5.37
C PHE A 46 -15.52 -3.02 6.50
N ASP A 47 -15.35 -4.34 6.53
CA ASP A 47 -15.90 -5.23 7.54
C ASP A 47 -14.75 -5.88 8.33
N LYS A 48 -14.61 -5.45 9.59
CA LYS A 48 -13.58 -5.95 10.50
C LYS A 48 -13.68 -7.46 10.75
N THR A 49 -14.86 -8.06 10.60
CA THR A 49 -15.06 -9.49 10.82
C THR A 49 -14.51 -10.36 9.67
N LYS A 50 -14.19 -9.73 8.53
CA LYS A 50 -13.69 -10.38 7.31
C LYS A 50 -12.21 -10.10 7.03
N ILE A 51 -11.45 -9.62 8.03
CA ILE A 51 -10.01 -9.39 7.89
C ILE A 51 -9.33 -10.73 7.59
N ALA A 52 -8.55 -10.75 6.52
CA ALA A 52 -7.83 -11.93 6.04
C ALA A 52 -6.31 -11.78 6.06
N ALA A 53 -5.80 -10.54 6.09
CA ALA A 53 -4.38 -10.23 6.20
C ALA A 53 -4.16 -8.97 7.03
N SER A 54 -3.04 -8.86 7.72
CA SER A 54 -2.69 -7.69 8.54
C SER A 54 -1.24 -7.29 8.35
N VAL A 55 -0.93 -6.03 8.69
CA VAL A 55 0.42 -5.47 8.70
C VAL A 55 0.76 -5.08 10.13
N PHE A 56 1.85 -5.62 10.67
CA PHE A 56 2.32 -5.30 12.02
C PHE A 56 3.30 -4.14 12.03
N ASN A 57 4.13 -4.03 11.00
CA ASN A 57 5.06 -2.94 10.80
C ASN A 57 5.39 -2.80 9.31
N PHE A 58 5.93 -1.64 8.94
CA PHE A 58 6.57 -1.41 7.65
C PHE A 58 7.70 -0.42 7.83
N SER A 59 8.64 -0.43 6.90
CA SER A 59 9.75 0.52 6.87
C SER A 59 10.00 0.97 5.44
N VAL A 60 10.55 2.18 5.32
CA VAL A 60 11.07 2.70 4.06
C VAL A 60 12.57 2.37 4.02
N ILE A 61 13.03 1.84 2.89
CA ILE A 61 14.44 1.50 2.68
C ILE A 61 15.15 2.57 1.86
N SER A 62 16.47 2.46 1.77
CA SER A 62 17.30 3.32 0.90
C SER A 62 16.87 3.21 -0.55
N ILE A 63 17.09 4.29 -1.31
CA ILE A 63 16.94 4.31 -2.78
C ILE A 63 18.11 3.63 -3.51
N ASP A 64 19.11 3.17 -2.76
CA ASP A 64 20.26 2.43 -3.27
C ASP A 64 19.83 1.06 -3.83
N GLU A 65 20.14 0.79 -5.09
CA GLU A 65 19.67 -0.41 -5.80
C GLU A 65 20.24 -1.72 -5.21
N GLU A 66 21.45 -1.71 -4.67
CA GLU A 66 22.02 -2.89 -4.01
C GLU A 66 21.25 -3.21 -2.72
N GLN A 67 20.87 -2.18 -1.96
CA GLN A 67 20.02 -2.34 -0.78
C GLN A 67 18.59 -2.75 -1.15
N ILE A 68 18.03 -2.25 -2.25
CA ILE A 68 16.71 -2.67 -2.74
C ILE A 68 16.77 -4.16 -3.11
N ALA A 69 17.76 -4.59 -3.88
CA ALA A 69 17.93 -5.99 -4.27
C ALA A 69 18.12 -6.91 -3.05
N ALA A 70 18.94 -6.50 -2.08
CA ALA A 70 19.15 -7.25 -0.85
C ALA A 70 17.86 -7.38 -0.03
N ASN A 71 17.06 -6.31 0.08
CA ASN A 71 15.77 -6.35 0.78
C ASN A 71 14.72 -7.18 0.05
N LEU A 72 14.70 -7.14 -1.29
CA LEU A 72 13.81 -7.95 -2.10
C LEU A 72 14.04 -9.45 -1.88
N VAL A 73 15.31 -9.88 -1.93
CA VAL A 73 15.67 -11.28 -1.69
C VAL A 73 15.36 -11.70 -0.25
N LYS A 74 15.62 -10.83 0.71
CA LYS A 74 15.48 -11.15 2.14
C LYS A 74 14.03 -11.15 2.62
N ASN A 75 13.22 -10.19 2.20
CA ASN A 75 11.89 -9.93 2.77
C ASN A 75 10.74 -10.19 1.78
N GLY A 76 11.05 -10.44 0.51
CA GLY A 76 10.06 -10.61 -0.55
C GLY A 76 9.71 -9.29 -1.26
N PRO A 77 8.59 -9.26 -2.00
CA PRO A 77 8.22 -8.13 -2.87
C PRO A 77 8.18 -6.78 -2.14
N LEU A 78 8.65 -5.74 -2.82
CA LEU A 78 8.72 -4.38 -2.31
C LEU A 78 7.78 -3.47 -3.11
N ALA A 79 7.09 -2.56 -2.42
CA ALA A 79 6.33 -1.49 -3.06
C ALA A 79 7.28 -0.36 -3.46
N VAL A 80 7.30 0.01 -4.74
CA VAL A 80 8.19 1.06 -5.29
C VAL A 80 7.41 2.05 -6.14
N GLY A 81 7.85 3.31 -6.13
CA GLY A 81 7.37 4.35 -7.05
C GLY A 81 8.41 4.63 -8.11
N ILE A 82 7.99 4.74 -9.37
CA ILE A 82 8.86 5.07 -10.50
C ILE A 82 8.26 6.22 -11.31
N ASN A 83 9.11 6.94 -12.05
CA ASN A 83 8.64 7.94 -13.00
C ASN A 83 8.05 7.25 -14.23
N ALA A 84 6.71 7.21 -14.31
CA ALA A 84 5.99 6.57 -15.40
C ALA A 84 5.94 7.39 -16.71
N ALA A 85 6.43 8.64 -16.74
CA ALA A 85 6.38 9.48 -17.94
C ALA A 85 7.12 8.88 -19.16
N TYR A 86 8.08 7.99 -18.89
CA TYR A 86 8.90 7.31 -19.90
C TYR A 86 8.54 5.83 -20.06
N MET A 87 7.50 5.35 -19.38
CA MET A 87 6.97 4.00 -19.59
C MET A 87 6.08 4.00 -20.83
N HIS A 88 6.69 3.80 -22.00
CA HIS A 88 5.94 3.56 -23.22
C HIS A 88 5.38 2.14 -23.21
N ILE A 89 4.08 2.04 -23.46
CA ILE A 89 3.31 0.80 -23.68
C ILE A 89 3.13 0.61 -25.18
#